data_AF-A0A1G9T1M7-F1
#
_entry.id   AF-A0A1G9T1M7-F1
#
_cell.length_a   1.000
_cell.length_b   1.000
_cell.length_c   1.000
_cell.angle_alpha   90.00
_cell.angle_beta   90.00
_cell.angle_gamma   90.00
#
_symmetry.space_group_name_H-M   'P 1'
#
loop_
_entity.id
_entity.type
_entity.pdbx_description
1 polymer ?
#
loop_
_entity_poly.entity_id
_entity_poly.type
_entity_poly.pdbx_seq_one_letter_code
_entity_poly.pdbx_strand_id
1 'polypeptide(L)'
;MDRENIIAATHNRLKQFGMSNFEQYNENTQEQFITIEKYFLEVEERIKKALEEINSINFNMRGVCLAINISKSTVYNNPNTLRLYIEKRIDNIEKLDLLPKNKQEKTQKRMSDLEGFLDRAIIDQIEFNNLKLQNEELRAEVNRLAEKIELLSLERNKHIKKLNDLELELRRLRNKKGNVVLLNSDKI
;
A
#
# COMPACT_ATOMS: atom_id res chain seq x y z
N MET A 1 12.37 45.96 -15.40
CA MET A 1 13.36 44.88 -15.55
C MET A 1 14.16 45.16 -16.80
N ASP A 2 15.48 45.07 -16.74
CA ASP A 2 16.34 45.43 -17.87
C ASP A 2 16.38 44.32 -18.93
N ARG A 3 16.52 44.67 -20.21
CA ARG A 3 16.46 43.70 -21.32
C ARG A 3 17.60 42.68 -21.23
N GLU A 4 18.78 43.12 -20.82
CA GLU A 4 19.95 42.25 -20.62
C GLU A 4 19.70 41.16 -19.57
N ASN A 5 18.96 41.49 -18.50
CA ASN A 5 18.59 40.52 -17.47
C ASN A 5 17.61 39.47 -17.97
N ILE A 6 16.67 39.86 -18.84
CA ILE A 6 15.71 38.93 -19.46
C ILE A 6 16.48 38.00 -20.40
N ILE A 7 17.38 38.54 -21.21
CA ILE A 7 18.22 37.74 -22.11
C ILE A 7 19.05 36.71 -21.31
N ALA A 8 19.69 37.13 -20.21
CA ALA A 8 20.45 36.22 -19.35
C ALA A 8 19.56 35.14 -18.70
N ALA A 9 18.34 35.49 -18.28
CA ALA A 9 17.37 34.54 -17.76
C ALA A 9 16.96 33.51 -18.84
N THR A 10 16.67 33.96 -20.05
CA THR A 10 16.36 33.10 -21.20
C THR A 10 17.48 32.10 -21.48
N HIS A 11 18.74 32.54 -21.51
CA HIS A 11 19.89 31.65 -21.71
C HIS A 11 19.96 30.56 -20.62
N ASN A 12 19.79 30.96 -19.36
CA ASN A 12 19.80 30.02 -18.24
C ASN A 12 18.65 29.01 -18.32
N ARG A 13 17.44 29.45 -18.70
CA ARG A 13 16.27 28.57 -18.85
C ARG A 13 16.45 27.56 -19.97
N LEU A 14 16.90 28.00 -21.15
CA LEU A 14 17.18 27.10 -22.27
C LEU A 14 18.18 26.01 -21.89
N LYS A 15 19.25 26.39 -21.17
CA LYS A 15 20.24 25.44 -20.65
C LYS A 15 19.63 24.47 -19.62
N GLN A 16 18.81 24.97 -18.69
CA GLN A 16 18.14 24.13 -17.69
C GLN A 16 17.20 23.10 -18.33
N PHE A 17 16.57 23.46 -19.45
CA PHE A 17 15.67 22.57 -20.19
C PHE A 17 16.39 21.65 -21.18
N GLY A 18 17.73 21.69 -21.22
CA GLY A 18 18.53 20.87 -22.14
C GLY A 18 18.34 21.26 -23.62
N MET A 19 17.96 22.50 -23.89
CA MET A 19 17.80 23.02 -25.25
C MET A 19 19.14 23.58 -25.79
N SER A 20 19.19 23.81 -27.09
CA SER A 20 20.32 24.45 -27.77
C SER A 20 20.63 25.84 -27.18
N ASN A 21 21.87 26.27 -27.34
CA ASN A 21 22.27 27.61 -26.92
C ASN A 21 21.46 28.67 -27.66
N PHE A 22 21.16 29.77 -26.97
CA PHE A 22 20.32 30.85 -27.50
C PHE A 22 20.83 31.39 -28.84
N GLU A 23 22.16 31.50 -29.00
CA GLU A 23 22.83 32.00 -30.19
C GLU A 23 22.70 31.07 -31.40
N GLN A 24 22.28 29.81 -31.21
CA GLN A 24 22.06 28.86 -32.29
C GLN A 24 20.70 29.04 -32.98
N TYR A 25 19.79 29.80 -32.38
CA TYR A 25 18.50 30.13 -32.96
C TYR A 25 18.59 31.38 -33.84
N ASN A 26 17.69 31.50 -34.82
CA ASN A 26 17.59 32.73 -35.61
C ASN A 26 17.04 33.90 -34.76
N GLU A 27 17.28 35.14 -35.21
CA GLU A 27 16.91 36.35 -34.47
C GLU A 27 15.41 36.41 -34.11
N ASN A 28 14.53 35.94 -35.00
CA ASN A 28 13.09 35.94 -34.73
C ASN A 28 12.72 34.98 -33.59
N THR A 29 13.28 33.78 -33.59
CA THR A 29 13.08 32.79 -32.52
C THR A 29 13.72 33.26 -31.21
N GLN A 30 14.87 33.91 -31.26
CA GLN A 30 15.51 34.54 -30.09
C GLN A 30 14.60 35.61 -29.46
N GLU A 31 14.05 36.51 -30.26
CA GLU A 31 13.15 37.57 -29.77
C GLU A 31 11.83 37.00 -29.23
N GLN A 32 11.32 35.92 -29.84
CA GLN A 32 10.18 35.18 -29.30
C GLN A 32 10.49 34.60 -27.92
N PHE A 33 11.65 33.96 -27.73
CA PHE A 33 12.06 33.45 -26.42
C PHE A 33 12.18 34.57 -25.38
N ILE A 34 12.79 35.71 -25.72
CA ILE A 34 12.87 36.87 -24.83
C ILE A 34 11.47 37.38 -24.44
N THR A 35 10.56 37.46 -25.41
CA THR A 35 9.19 37.94 -25.18
C THR A 35 8.41 36.99 -24.25
N ILE A 36 8.55 35.69 -24.48
CA ILE A 36 7.94 34.64 -23.65
C ILE A 36 8.52 34.68 -22.24
N GLU A 37 9.83 34.76 -22.10
CA GLU A 37 10.50 34.82 -20.79
C GLU A 37 10.08 36.07 -20.02
N LYS A 38 10.00 37.23 -20.69
CA LYS A 38 9.49 38.46 -20.08
C LYS A 38 8.10 38.26 -19.48
N TYR A 39 7.17 37.65 -20.23
CA TYR A 39 5.84 37.35 -19.72
C TYR A 39 5.90 36.45 -18.48
N PHE A 40 6.68 35.37 -18.52
CA PHE A 40 6.80 34.46 -17.37
C PHE A 40 7.38 35.16 -16.14
N LEU A 41 8.44 35.96 -16.30
CA LEU A 41 9.03 36.72 -15.18
C LEU A 41 8.03 37.71 -14.57
N GLU A 42 7.24 38.41 -15.39
CA GLU A 42 6.17 39.30 -14.91
C GLU A 42 5.03 38.54 -14.20
N VAL A 43 4.70 37.33 -14.67
CA VAL A 43 3.74 36.45 -13.98
C VAL A 43 4.31 35.93 -12.66
N GLU A 44 5.55 35.45 -12.64
CA GLU A 44 6.23 34.97 -11.43
C GLU A 44 6.32 36.06 -10.37
N GLU A 45 6.62 37.31 -10.75
CA GLU A 45 6.65 38.44 -9.82
C GLU A 45 5.25 38.72 -9.23
N ARG A 46 4.20 38.68 -10.06
CA ARG A 46 2.81 38.84 -9.60
C ARG A 46 2.40 37.72 -8.64
N ILE A 47 2.75 36.48 -8.97
CA ILE A 47 2.49 35.32 -8.10
C ILE A 47 3.24 35.47 -6.78
N LYS A 48 4.51 35.90 -6.80
CA LYS A 48 5.32 36.10 -5.60
C LYS A 48 4.69 37.16 -4.68
N LYS A 49 4.27 38.31 -5.23
CA LYS A 49 3.58 39.36 -4.47
C LYS A 49 2.28 38.84 -3.86
N ALA A 50 1.46 38.13 -4.64
CA ALA A 50 0.22 37.54 -4.14
C ALA A 50 0.48 36.52 -3.01
N LEU A 51 1.54 35.71 -3.11
CA LEU A 51 1.94 34.78 -2.06
C LEU A 51 2.42 35.49 -0.79
N GLU A 52 3.23 36.55 -0.92
CA GLU A 52 3.67 37.36 0.21
C GLU A 52 2.49 38.01 0.92
N GLU A 53 1.54 38.56 0.16
CA GLU A 53 0.29 39.11 0.70
C GLU A 53 -0.50 38.01 1.43
N ILE A 54 -0.76 36.87 0.80
CA ILE A 54 -1.50 35.76 1.41
C ILE A 54 -0.83 35.27 2.70
N ASN A 55 0.50 35.12 2.70
CA ASN A 55 1.26 34.68 3.87
C ASN A 55 1.27 35.71 5.01
N SER A 56 1.11 36.99 4.68
CA SER A 56 0.99 38.05 5.68
C SER A 56 -0.38 38.08 6.37
N ILE A 57 -1.41 37.48 5.76
CA ILE A 57 -2.76 37.49 6.31
C ILE A 57 -2.84 36.51 7.48
N ASN A 58 -3.04 37.05 8.68
CA ASN A 58 -3.25 36.27 9.88
C ASN A 58 -4.75 36.10 10.18
N PHE A 59 -5.37 35.07 9.60
CA PHE A 59 -6.78 34.71 9.86
C PHE A 59 -6.95 34.03 11.22
N ASN A 60 -6.72 34.78 12.30
CA ASN A 60 -7.08 34.37 13.65
C ASN A 60 -7.89 35.45 14.36
N MET A 61 -8.51 35.10 15.49
CA MET A 61 -9.35 36.04 16.25
C MET A 61 -8.63 37.36 16.57
N ARG A 62 -7.32 37.32 16.87
CA ARG A 62 -6.52 38.52 17.13
C ARG A 62 -6.37 39.37 15.87
N GLY A 63 -6.01 38.76 14.74
CA GLY A 63 -5.83 39.44 13.47
C GLY A 63 -7.12 40.12 13.00
N VAL A 64 -8.25 39.41 13.11
CA VAL A 64 -9.57 39.96 12.75
C VAL A 64 -9.92 41.16 13.64
N CYS A 65 -9.81 41.01 14.98
CA CYS A 65 -10.08 42.11 15.92
C CYS A 65 -9.23 43.35 15.65
N LEU A 66 -7.93 43.16 15.35
CA LEU A 66 -7.03 44.24 15.01
C LEU A 66 -7.42 44.94 13.70
N ALA A 67 -7.73 44.17 12.66
CA ALA A 67 -8.05 44.71 11.34
C ALA A 67 -9.35 45.53 11.33
N ILE A 68 -10.37 45.11 12.09
CA ILE A 68 -11.65 45.82 12.17
C ILE A 68 -11.71 46.84 13.34
N ASN A 69 -10.59 47.00 14.06
CA ASN A 69 -10.47 47.91 15.21
C ASN A 69 -11.51 47.68 16.32
N ILE A 70 -11.75 46.41 16.69
CA ILE A 70 -12.64 46.02 17.80
C ILE A 70 -11.82 45.29 18.87
N SER A 71 -12.10 45.57 20.14
CA SER A 71 -11.41 44.89 21.23
C SER A 71 -11.81 43.41 21.30
N LYS A 72 -10.85 42.54 21.65
CA LYS A 72 -11.14 41.13 21.92
C LYS A 72 -12.22 40.97 22.98
N SER A 73 -12.20 41.80 24.04
CA SER A 73 -13.18 41.74 25.11
C SER A 73 -14.61 41.92 24.59
N THR A 74 -14.83 42.85 23.66
CA THR A 74 -16.12 43.07 23.00
C THR A 74 -16.61 41.84 22.27
N VAL A 75 -15.71 41.13 21.58
CA VAL A 75 -16.03 39.89 20.85
C VAL A 75 -16.30 38.74 21.82
N TYR A 76 -15.44 38.53 22.81
CA TYR A 76 -15.58 37.42 23.77
C TYR A 76 -16.77 37.58 24.73
N ASN A 77 -17.19 38.82 25.03
CA ASN A 77 -18.40 39.11 25.79
C ASN A 77 -19.68 38.80 24.99
N ASN A 78 -19.57 38.50 23.69
CA ASN A 78 -20.67 38.16 22.79
C ASN A 78 -20.42 36.77 22.14
N PRO A 79 -20.40 35.69 22.94
CA PRO A 79 -19.93 34.37 22.49
C PRO A 79 -20.81 33.77 21.38
N ASN A 80 -22.14 33.92 21.47
CA ASN A 80 -23.08 33.30 20.54
C ASN A 80 -23.34 34.11 19.27
N THR A 81 -22.71 35.28 19.12
CA THR A 81 -22.90 36.17 17.96
C THR A 81 -21.57 36.51 17.32
N LEU A 82 -20.85 37.52 17.82
CA LEU A 82 -19.61 38.02 17.22
C LEU A 82 -18.52 36.97 17.19
N ARG A 83 -18.30 36.29 18.32
CA ARG A 83 -17.27 35.25 18.42
C ARG A 83 -17.57 34.09 17.49
N LEU A 84 -18.78 33.52 17.58
CA LEU A 84 -19.19 32.39 16.76
C LEU A 84 -19.13 32.72 15.26
N TYR A 85 -19.54 33.92 14.86
CA TYR A 85 -19.46 34.35 13.46
C TYR A 85 -18.02 34.41 12.96
N ILE A 86 -17.12 35.04 13.72
CA ILE A 86 -15.70 35.16 13.35
C ILE A 86 -15.05 33.77 13.29
N GLU A 87 -15.29 32.91 14.28
CA GLU A 87 -14.78 31.54 14.31
C GLU A 87 -15.27 30.73 13.10
N LYS A 88 -16.57 30.76 12.78
CA LYS A 88 -17.10 30.07 11.60
C LYS A 88 -16.57 30.61 10.29
N ARG A 89 -16.33 31.92 10.17
CA ARG A 89 -15.76 32.47 8.92
C ARG A 89 -14.28 32.16 8.77
N ILE A 90 -13.52 32.11 9.86
CA ILE A 90 -12.13 31.62 9.84
C ILE A 90 -12.11 30.18 9.34
N ASP A 91 -12.90 29.29 9.94
CA ASP A 91 -12.98 27.88 9.54
C ASP A 91 -13.41 27.71 8.07
N ASN A 92 -14.39 28.50 7.61
CA ASN A 92 -14.80 28.50 6.20
C ASN A 92 -13.66 28.92 5.25
N ILE A 93 -12.82 29.89 5.64
CA ILE A 93 -11.70 30.36 4.82
C ILE A 93 -10.57 29.33 4.82
N GLU A 94 -10.27 28.73 5.98
CA GLU A 94 -9.27 27.66 6.08
C GLU A 94 -9.64 26.47 5.17
N LYS A 95 -10.94 26.14 5.07
CA LYS A 95 -11.40 25.08 4.16
C LYS A 95 -11.19 25.35 2.66
N LEU A 96 -11.01 26.60 2.24
CA LEU A 96 -10.85 26.96 0.81
C LEU A 96 -9.50 26.56 0.21
N ASP A 97 -8.57 25.99 0.98
CA ASP A 97 -7.24 25.53 0.53
C ASP A 97 -6.36 26.62 -0.13
N LEU A 98 -6.72 27.88 0.09
CA LEU A 98 -6.02 29.06 -0.43
C LEU A 98 -4.75 29.37 0.40
N LEU A 99 -4.70 28.87 1.64
CA LEU A 99 -3.58 29.10 2.55
C LEU A 99 -2.57 27.94 2.49
N PRO A 100 -1.27 28.23 2.33
CA PRO A 100 -0.23 27.19 2.25
C PRO A 100 -0.16 26.31 3.51
N LYS A 101 -0.55 26.83 4.67
CA LYS A 101 -0.62 26.07 5.93
C LYS A 101 -1.56 24.85 5.85
N ASN A 102 -2.66 24.97 5.11
CA ASN A 102 -3.66 23.90 4.99
C ASN A 102 -3.19 22.80 4.03
N LYS A 103 -2.37 23.15 3.04
CA LYS A 103 -1.68 22.16 2.19
C LYS A 103 -0.70 21.32 3.02
N GLN A 104 0.04 21.94 3.94
CA GLN A 104 0.99 21.22 4.79
C GLN A 104 0.28 20.27 5.75
N GLU A 105 -0.79 20.70 6.43
CA GLU A 105 -1.60 19.83 7.30
C GLU A 105 -2.24 18.67 6.54
N LYS A 106 -2.76 18.90 5.33
CA LYS A 106 -3.28 17.83 4.46
C LYS A 106 -2.20 16.84 4.05
N THR A 107 -1.02 17.33 3.66
CA THR A 107 0.12 16.46 3.32
C THR A 107 0.55 15.64 4.52
N GLN A 108 0.64 16.25 5.71
CA GLN A 108 1.02 15.55 6.93
C GLN A 108 0.00 14.49 7.33
N LYS A 109 -1.31 14.79 7.22
CA LYS A 109 -2.37 13.80 7.44
C LYS A 109 -2.27 12.64 6.46
N ARG A 110 -2.08 12.91 5.16
CA ARG A 110 -1.86 11.86 4.15
C ARG A 110 -0.62 11.02 4.44
N MET A 111 0.46 11.63 4.92
CA MET A 111 1.67 10.92 5.32
C MET A 111 1.41 9.98 6.49
N SER A 112 0.70 10.44 7.52
CA SER A 112 0.31 9.61 8.66
C SER A 112 -0.64 8.47 8.26
N ASP A 113 -1.60 8.72 7.37
CA ASP A 113 -2.48 7.67 6.84
C ASP A 113 -1.70 6.61 6.04
N LEU A 114 -0.69 7.04 5.26
CA LEU A 114 0.21 6.15 4.51
C LEU A 114 1.10 5.32 5.44
N GLU A 115 1.67 5.92 6.47
CA GLU A 115 2.44 5.22 7.50
C GLU A 115 1.60 4.12 8.16
N GLY A 116 0.36 4.44 8.55
CA GLY A 116 -0.55 3.44 9.12
C GLY A 116 -0.96 2.34 8.14
N PHE A 117 -0.98 2.61 6.83
CA PHE A 117 -1.19 1.56 5.81
C PHE A 117 0.04 0.66 5.67
N LEU A 118 1.24 1.23 5.67
CA LEU A 118 2.51 0.50 5.62
C LEU A 118 2.65 -0.46 6.81
N ASP A 119 2.36 0.02 8.02
CA ASP A 119 2.44 -0.82 9.23
C ASP A 119 1.51 -2.03 9.14
N ARG A 120 0.27 -1.83 8.66
CA ARG A 120 -0.67 -2.95 8.44
C ARG A 120 -0.17 -3.92 7.38
N ALA A 121 0.34 -3.42 6.26
CA ALA A 121 0.87 -4.27 5.19
C ALA A 121 2.08 -5.12 5.67
N ILE A 122 2.92 -4.58 6.56
CA ILE A 122 4.02 -5.32 7.17
C ILE A 122 3.49 -6.46 8.06
N ILE A 123 2.47 -6.18 8.88
CA ILE A 123 1.82 -7.19 9.73
C ILE A 123 1.23 -8.31 8.86
N ASP A 124 0.44 -7.94 7.85
CA ASP A 124 -0.19 -8.90 6.93
C ASP A 124 0.87 -9.79 6.23
N GLN A 125 2.02 -9.21 5.86
CA GLN A 125 3.12 -9.95 5.25
C GLN A 125 3.77 -10.94 6.22
N ILE A 126 3.93 -10.58 7.49
CA ILE A 126 4.45 -11.48 8.53
C ILE A 126 3.47 -12.64 8.75
N GLU A 127 2.18 -12.34 8.88
CA GLU A 127 1.14 -13.35 9.06
C GLU A 127 1.08 -14.32 7.88
N PHE A 128 1.15 -13.78 6.65
CA PHE A 128 1.21 -14.60 5.44
C PHE A 128 2.41 -15.55 5.44
N ASN A 129 3.59 -15.06 5.81
CA ASN A 129 4.80 -15.89 5.87
C ASN A 129 4.68 -17.00 6.93
N ASN A 130 4.08 -16.71 8.09
CA ASN A 130 3.82 -17.72 9.13
C ASN A 130 2.85 -18.79 8.64
N LEU A 131 1.75 -18.39 8.00
CA LEU A 131 0.77 -19.32 7.43
C LEU A 131 1.39 -20.18 6.33
N LYS A 132 2.29 -19.61 5.51
CA LYS A 132 3.01 -20.34 4.48
C LYS A 132 3.88 -21.45 5.09
N LEU A 133 4.66 -21.14 6.12
CA LEU A 133 5.48 -22.14 6.83
C LEU A 133 4.63 -23.27 7.42
N GLN A 134 3.52 -22.93 8.08
CA GLN A 134 2.59 -23.94 8.61
C GLN A 134 2.01 -24.83 7.51
N ASN A 135 1.72 -24.26 6.33
CA ASN A 135 1.22 -25.04 5.20
C ASN A 135 2.28 -26.02 4.68
N GLU A 136 3.54 -25.61 4.62
CA GLU A 136 4.66 -26.46 4.22
C GLU A 136 4.86 -27.63 5.20
N GLU A 137 4.80 -27.36 6.51
CA GLU A 137 4.87 -28.40 7.55
C GLU A 137 3.71 -29.40 7.44
N LEU A 138 2.48 -28.90 7.27
CA LEU A 138 1.31 -29.76 7.12
C LEU A 138 1.38 -30.62 5.85
N ARG A 139 1.89 -30.07 4.74
CA ARG A 139 2.11 -30.83 3.50
C ARG A 139 3.14 -31.94 3.69
N ALA A 140 4.24 -31.66 4.39
CA ALA A 140 5.25 -32.66 4.70
C ALA A 140 4.66 -33.79 5.56
N GLU A 141 3.85 -33.46 6.57
CA GLU A 141 3.20 -34.46 7.42
C GLU A 141 2.17 -35.30 6.65
N VAL A 142 1.37 -34.69 5.76
CA VAL A 142 0.44 -35.42 4.89
C VAL A 142 1.19 -36.43 4.02
N ASN A 143 2.30 -36.03 3.40
CA ASN A 143 3.12 -36.93 2.58
C ASN A 143 3.68 -38.08 3.41
N ARG A 144 4.21 -37.79 4.61
CA ARG A 144 4.73 -38.81 5.53
C ARG A 144 3.66 -39.83 5.93
N LEU A 145 2.44 -39.36 6.22
CA LEU A 145 1.33 -40.24 6.56
C LEU A 145 0.87 -41.08 5.37
N ALA A 146 0.87 -40.51 4.16
CA ALA A 146 0.55 -41.23 2.94
C ALA A 146 1.53 -42.39 2.68
N GLU A 147 2.84 -42.14 2.78
CA GLU A 147 3.88 -43.17 2.66
C GLU A 147 3.70 -44.29 3.69
N LYS A 148 3.39 -43.93 4.95
CA LYS A 148 3.13 -44.90 6.02
C LYS A 148 1.90 -45.77 5.72
N ILE A 149 0.83 -45.17 5.19
CA ILE A 149 -0.38 -45.91 4.79
C ILE A 149 -0.05 -46.91 3.69
N GLU A 150 0.75 -46.52 2.70
CA GLU A 150 1.17 -47.40 1.61
C GLU A 150 1.96 -48.61 2.13
N LEU A 151 2.94 -48.37 3.02
CA LEU A 151 3.72 -49.44 3.66
C LEU A 151 2.84 -50.42 4.45
N LEU A 152 1.93 -49.90 5.27
CA LEU A 152 0.99 -50.73 6.05
C LEU A 152 0.04 -51.52 5.14
N SER A 153 -0.37 -50.95 4.01
CA SER A 153 -1.19 -51.64 3.01
C SER A 153 -0.45 -52.83 2.39
N LEU A 154 0.83 -52.65 2.03
CA LEU A 154 1.69 -53.72 1.53
C LEU A 154 1.87 -54.84 2.57
N GLU A 155 2.12 -54.47 3.82
CA GLU A 155 2.26 -55.43 4.93
C GLU A 155 0.96 -56.21 5.17
N ARG A 156 -0.18 -55.52 5.22
CA ARG A 156 -1.50 -56.14 5.32
C ARG A 156 -1.73 -57.15 4.19
N ASN A 157 -1.45 -56.78 2.94
CA ASN A 157 -1.63 -57.67 1.80
C ASN A 157 -0.74 -58.93 1.90
N LYS A 158 0.49 -58.79 2.39
CA LYS A 158 1.39 -59.91 2.66
C LYS A 158 0.82 -60.85 3.74
N HIS A 159 0.27 -60.31 4.82
CA HIS A 159 -0.36 -61.11 5.87
C HIS A 159 -1.62 -61.83 5.39
N ILE A 160 -2.49 -61.16 4.62
CA ILE A 160 -3.67 -61.77 4.01
C ILE A 160 -3.26 -62.95 3.12
N LYS A 161 -2.24 -62.78 2.28
CA LYS A 161 -1.74 -63.86 1.43
C LYS A 161 -1.26 -65.06 2.24
N LYS A 162 -0.46 -64.83 3.28
CA LYS A 162 0.01 -65.89 4.20
C LYS A 162 -1.15 -66.61 4.90
N LEU A 163 -2.16 -65.87 5.36
CA LEU A 163 -3.35 -66.46 5.99
C LEU A 163 -4.10 -67.37 5.01
N ASN A 164 -4.31 -66.90 3.77
CA ASN A 164 -4.97 -67.69 2.73
C ASN A 164 -4.17 -68.97 2.39
N ASP A 165 -2.84 -68.87 2.31
CA ASP A 165 -1.97 -70.02 2.05
C ASP A 165 -2.05 -71.06 3.18
N LEU A 166 -2.00 -70.61 4.44
CA LEU A 166 -2.15 -71.47 5.62
C LEU A 166 -3.54 -72.10 5.72
N GLU A 167 -4.61 -71.37 5.41
CA GLU A 167 -5.97 -71.93 5.35
C GLU A 167 -6.09 -73.04 4.31
N LEU A 168 -5.51 -72.85 3.11
CA LEU A 168 -5.47 -73.86 2.06
C LEU A 168 -4.70 -75.11 2.52
N GLU A 169 -3.58 -74.93 3.20
CA GLU A 169 -2.80 -76.03 3.75
C GLU A 169 -3.57 -76.80 4.83
N LEU A 170 -4.22 -76.11 5.77
CA LEU A 170 -5.08 -76.71 6.78
C LEU A 170 -6.22 -77.53 6.16
N ARG A 171 -6.87 -77.01 5.11
CA ARG A 171 -7.91 -77.74 4.37
C ARG A 171 -7.35 -79.02 3.75
N ARG A 172 -6.17 -78.97 3.14
CA ARG A 172 -5.50 -80.16 2.56
C ARG A 172 -5.18 -81.21 3.62
N LEU A 173 -4.63 -80.79 4.77
CA LEU A 173 -4.30 -81.70 5.87
C LEU A 173 -5.55 -82.35 6.49
N ARG A 174 -6.63 -81.59 6.64
CA ARG A 174 -7.94 -82.11 7.10
C ARG A 174 -8.48 -83.18 6.16
N ASN A 175 -8.40 -82.94 4.84
CA ASN A 175 -8.85 -83.91 3.84
C ASN A 175 -7.97 -85.17 3.79
N LYS A 176 -6.66 -85.05 4.05
CA LYS A 176 -5.75 -86.22 4.15
C LYS A 176 -6.07 -87.13 5.33
N LYS A 177 -6.50 -86.60 6.48
CA LYS A 177 -6.94 -87.41 7.64
C LYS A 177 -8.35 -88.01 7.47
N GLY A 178 -9.16 -87.47 6.57
CA GLY A 178 -10.51 -87.97 6.26
C GLY A 178 -10.55 -89.19 5.32
N ASN A 179 -9.46 -89.47 4.60
CA ASN A 179 -9.31 -90.69 3.80
C ASN A 179 -8.69 -91.82 4.64
N VAL A 180 -9.42 -92.29 5.65
CA VAL A 180 -9.19 -93.63 6.19
C VAL A 180 -10.01 -94.58 5.33
N VAL A 181 -9.31 -95.41 4.56
CA VAL A 181 -9.88 -96.44 3.70
C VAL A 181 -10.74 -97.39 4.54
N LEU A 182 -12.04 -97.48 4.25
CA LEU A 182 -12.88 -98.61 4.67
C LEU A 182 -12.45 -99.83 3.85
N LEU A 183 -11.43 -100.53 4.34
CA LEU A 183 -11.19 -101.93 3.98
C LEU A 183 -12.03 -102.77 4.94
N ASN A 184 -13.27 -103.06 4.56
CA ASN A 184 -13.91 -104.28 5.03
C ASN A 184 -13.84 -105.32 3.91
N SER A 185 -12.76 -106.07 4.00
CA SER A 185 -12.65 -107.48 3.65
C SER A 185 -13.81 -108.30 4.25
N ASP A 186 -14.54 -108.99 3.37
CA ASP A 186 -14.78 -110.45 3.36
C ASP A 186 -16.24 -110.89 3.13
N LYS A 187 -16.38 -111.64 2.02
CA LYS A 187 -17.17 -112.87 1.75
C LYS A 187 -18.66 -112.89 2.09
N ILE A 188 -19.51 -113.07 1.06
CA ILE A 188 -19.97 -114.37 0.51
C ILE A 188 -20.14 -114.21 -1.01
#